data_AF-E8LGH1-F1
#
_entry.id   AF-E8LGH1-F1
#
_cell.length_a   1.000
_cell.length_b   1.000
_cell.length_c   1.000
_cell.angle_alpha   90.00
_cell.angle_beta   90.00
_cell.angle_gamma   90.00
#
_symmetry.space_group_name_H-M   'P 1'
#
loop_
_entity.id
_entity.type
_entity.pdbx_description
1 polymer ?
#
loop_
_entity_poly.entity_id
_entity_poly.type
_entity_poly.pdbx_seq_one_letter_code
_entity_poly.pdbx_strand_id
1 'polypeptide(L)' 'MGAATLREGKAQIDMRQCVCCGACIRECPMEAIAIAETDDTEDNE' A
#
# COMPACT_ATOMS: atom_id res chain seq x y z
N MET A 1 -4.11 -7.56 -13.94
CA MET A 1 -5.11 -7.29 -12.87
C MET A 1 -4.43 -6.39 -11.86
N GLY A 2 -5.06 -5.29 -11.46
CA GLY A 2 -4.47 -4.29 -10.56
C GLY A 2 -4.97 -4.46 -9.13
N ALA A 3 -4.09 -4.23 -8.15
CA ALA A 3 -4.43 -4.30 -6.71
C ALA A 3 -5.08 -3.02 -6.17
N ALA A 4 -5.10 -1.93 -6.95
CA ALA A 4 -5.68 -0.65 -6.56
C ALA A 4 -7.10 -0.50 -7.12
N THR A 5 -8.05 -0.12 -6.27
CA THR A 5 -9.45 0.16 -6.63
C THR A 5 -9.93 1.46 -5.99
N LEU A 6 -10.91 2.13 -6.60
CA LEU A 6 -11.52 3.35 -6.06
C LEU A 6 -12.91 3.01 -5.48
N ARG A 7 -13.11 3.29 -4.19
CA ARG A 7 -14.41 3.15 -3.51
C ARG A 7 -14.72 4.42 -2.73
N GLU A 8 -15.89 5.00 -2.99
CA GLU A 8 -16.38 6.19 -2.27
C GLU A 8 -15.38 7.37 -2.30
N GLY A 9 -14.70 7.53 -3.44
CA GLY A 9 -13.66 8.56 -3.62
C GLY A 9 -12.34 8.27 -2.90
N LYS A 10 -12.18 7.10 -2.27
CA LYS A 10 -10.95 6.67 -1.60
C LYS A 10 -10.28 5.55 -2.38
N ALA A 11 -8.96 5.63 -2.51
CA ALA A 11 -8.15 4.54 -3.05
C ALA A 11 -8.05 3.42 -2.00
N GLN A 12 -8.37 2.20 -2.40
CA GLN A 12 -8.21 0.97 -1.62
C GLN A 12 -7.20 0.07 -2.32
N ILE A 13 -6.18 -0.37 -1.57
CA ILE A 13 -5.18 -1.32 -2.03
C ILE A 13 -5.49 -2.68 -1.41
N ASP A 14 -5.72 -3.68 -2.24
CA ASP A 14 -5.85 -5.07 -1.80
C ASP A 14 -4.45 -5.65 -1.55
N MET A 15 -4.06 -5.74 -0.27
CA MET A 15 -2.75 -6.26 0.12
C MET A 15 -2.53 -7.74 -0.27
N ARG A 16 -3.60 -8.50 -0.55
CA ARG A 16 -3.47 -9.90 -0.99
C ARG A 16 -3.03 -10.01 -2.45
N GLN A 17 -3.31 -8.98 -3.24
CA GLN A 17 -2.92 -8.87 -4.65
C GLN A 17 -1.77 -7.87 -4.86
N CYS A 18 -1.47 -7.05 -3.85
CA CYS A 18 -0.39 -6.09 -3.88
C CYS A 18 0.95 -6.83 -3.98
N VAL A 19 1.75 -6.47 -4.98
CA VAL A 19 3.10 -7.00 -5.20
C VAL A 19 4.18 -5.98 -4.82
N CYS A 20 3.83 -4.97 -4.02
CA CYS A 20 4.72 -3.89 -3.59
C CYS A 20 5.46 -3.17 -4.74
N CYS A 21 4.82 -3.00 -5.90
CA CYS A 21 5.44 -2.35 -7.06
C CYS A 21 5.64 -0.83 -6.94
N GLY A 22 5.12 -0.22 -5.86
CA GLY A 22 5.22 1.22 -5.61
C GLY A 22 4.44 2.11 -6.60
N ALA A 23 3.58 1.54 -7.45
CA ALA A 23 2.80 2.32 -8.41
C ALA A 23 1.83 3.28 -7.71
N CYS A 24 1.11 2.81 -6.68
CA CYS A 24 0.19 3.63 -5.89
C CYS A 24 0.89 4.80 -5.17
N ILE A 25 2.16 4.65 -4.80
CA ILE A 25 2.94 5.71 -4.16
C ILE A 25 3.26 6.80 -5.18
N ARG A 26 3.78 6.41 -6.35
CA ARG A 26 4.14 7.36 -7.42
C ARG A 26 2.94 8.10 -8.01
N GLU A 27 1.79 7.43 -8.10
CA GLU A 27 0.56 8.01 -8.65
C GLU A 27 -0.21 8.85 -7.62
N CYS A 28 0.05 8.70 -6.32
CA CYS A 28 -0.67 9.44 -5.29
C CYS A 28 -0.02 10.81 -5.06
N PRO A 29 -0.64 11.93 -5.53
CA PRO A 29 -0.06 13.25 -5.38
C PRO A 29 -0.05 13.74 -3.93
N MET A 30 -0.83 13.10 -3.05
CA MET A 30 -0.89 13.42 -1.62
C MET A 30 0.06 12.57 -0.79
N GLU A 31 0.86 11.68 -1.41
CA GLU A 31 1.82 10.81 -0.73
C GLU A 31 1.17 10.04 0.45
N ALA A 32 -0.12 9.69 0.30
CA ALA A 32 -0.93 9.14 1.38
C ALA A 32 -0.61 7.67 1.71
N ILE A 33 0.26 7.02 0.94
CA ILE A 33 0.60 5.61 1.03
C ILE A 33 2.13 5.50 1.09
N ALA A 34 2.63 4.70 2.02
CA ALA A 34 4.03 4.32 2.13
C ALA A 34 4.15 2.79 2.18
N ILE A 35 5.25 2.24 1.68
CA ILE A 35 5.62 0.85 1.96
C ILE A 35 6.19 0.85 3.37
N ALA A 36 5.50 0.18 4.29
CA ALA A 36 6.08 -0.15 5.58
C ALA A 36 7.13 -1.23 5.34
N GLU A 37 8.40 -0.83 5.44
CA GLU A 37 9.48 -1.76 5.70
C GLU A 37 9.15 -2.44 7.04
N THR A 38 8.80 -3.72 6.97
CA THR A 38 8.73 -4.55 8.17
C THR A 38 10.15 -4.62 8.70
N ASP A 39 10.45 -3.81 9.70
CA ASP A 39 11.23 -4.31 10.80
C ASP A 39 10.46 -5.57 11.26
N ASP A 40 11.01 -6.75 10.96
CA ASP A 40 10.87 -7.90 11.86
C ASP A 40 11.52 -7.48 13.20
N THR A 41 11.02 -6.43 13.85
CA THR A 41 11.06 -6.42 15.30
C THR A 41 9.94 -7.36 15.68
N GLU A 42 10.33 -8.62 15.81
CA GLU A 42 9.77 -9.53 16.78
C GLU A 42 9.15 -8.71 17.92
N ASP A 43 7.89 -8.97 18.22
CA ASP A 43 7.33 -8.79 19.55
C ASP A 43 8.24 -9.58 20.50
N ASN A 44 9.36 -8.97 20.88
CA ASN A 44 10.33 -9.44 21.84
C ASN A 44 10.43 -8.37 22.91
N GLU A 45 9.40 -8.36 23.76
CA GLU A 45 9.45 -8.52 25.24
C GLU A 45 8.25 -7.84 25.93
#